data_AF-A0A679JKH3-F1
#
_entry.id   AF-A0A679JKH3-F1
#
_cell.length_a   1.000
_cell.length_b   1.000
_cell.length_c   1.000
_cell.angle_alpha   90.00
_cell.angle_beta   90.00
_cell.angle_gamma   90.00
#
_symmetry.space_group_name_H-M   'P 1'
#
loop_
_entity.id
_entity.type
_entity.pdbx_description
1 polymer ?
#
loop_
_entity_poly.entity_id
_entity_poly.type
_entity_poly.pdbx_seq_one_letter_code
_entity_poly.pdbx_strand_id
1 'polypeptide(L)'
;MSTATEIATKALKRINVIGAGETPAAPDLADSIDALNAMIASWEADGLSGDTLPLDKRFEQGIIALLAVRLAEDFGKSPGPVLMRDAANGWAALQGAFFAVPQSTFDRSLRVTTSIASGYLLGRSSLPVPVWRANKSYSLRETVSNGFNIYECTTAGMSASSGGPSGTGDSITDGTVVWVWRRVDGTRNDYLITVN
;
A
#
# COMPACT_ATOMS: atom_id res chain seq x y z
N MET A 1 27.46 -4.81 22.30
CA MET A 1 26.88 -5.85 21.43
C MET A 1 27.80 -7.03 21.55
N SER A 2 27.30 -8.23 21.87
CA SER A 2 28.19 -9.39 21.87
C SER A 2 28.70 -9.65 20.46
N THR A 3 30.01 -9.93 20.35
CA THR A 3 30.62 -10.29 19.06
C THR A 3 30.09 -11.63 18.55
N ALA A 4 30.22 -11.91 17.26
CA ALA A 4 29.85 -13.22 16.68
C ALA A 4 30.53 -14.38 17.43
N THR A 5 31.79 -14.19 17.83
CA THR A 5 32.56 -15.14 18.64
C THR A 5 31.94 -15.39 20.02
N GLU A 6 31.47 -14.34 20.70
CA GLU A 6 30.79 -14.48 22.00
C GLU A 6 29.45 -15.21 21.87
N ILE A 7 28.70 -14.95 20.79
CA ILE A 7 27.41 -15.62 20.50
C ILE A 7 27.64 -17.11 20.23
N ALA A 8 28.59 -17.45 19.36
CA ALA A 8 28.96 -18.82 19.06
C ALA A 8 29.42 -19.58 20.31
N THR A 9 30.27 -18.97 21.13
CA THR A 9 30.74 -19.56 22.40
C THR A 9 29.59 -19.83 23.37
N LYS A 10 28.63 -18.90 23.50
CA LYS A 10 27.45 -19.08 24.36
C LYS A 10 26.53 -20.18 23.82
N ALA A 11 26.39 -20.31 22.50
CA ALA A 11 25.59 -21.37 21.87
C ALA A 11 26.18 -22.77 22.13
N LEU A 12 27.50 -22.93 21.95
CA LEU A 12 28.23 -24.18 22.22
C LEU A 12 28.12 -24.62 23.69
N LYS A 13 28.15 -23.67 24.63
CA LYS A 13 27.89 -23.95 26.07
C LYS A 13 26.48 -24.46 26.31
N ARG A 14 25.49 -23.95 25.57
CA ARG A 14 24.06 -24.28 25.75
C ARG A 14 23.73 -25.70 25.28
N ILE A 15 24.49 -26.24 24.32
CA ILE A 15 24.38 -27.64 23.86
C ILE A 15 25.31 -28.61 24.60
N ASN A 16 26.01 -28.14 25.65
CA ASN A 16 26.99 -28.93 26.41
C ASN A 16 28.09 -29.58 25.55
N VAL A 17 28.50 -28.91 24.45
CA VAL A 17 29.68 -29.33 23.67
C VAL A 17 30.97 -28.87 24.37
N ILE A 18 30.91 -27.74 25.08
CA ILE A 18 31.99 -27.25 25.94
C ILE A 18 31.49 -27.07 27.37
N GLY A 19 32.34 -27.40 28.35
CA GLY A 19 32.06 -27.23 29.77
C GLY A 19 31.94 -25.76 30.17
N ALA A 20 31.34 -25.51 31.33
CA ALA A 20 31.23 -24.16 31.89
C ALA A 20 32.63 -23.59 32.19
N GLY A 21 33.08 -22.63 31.37
CA GLY A 21 34.38 -21.98 31.52
C GLY A 21 35.47 -22.48 30.58
N GLU A 22 35.18 -23.49 29.75
CA GLU A 22 36.11 -23.96 28.73
C GLU A 22 36.09 -23.07 27.49
N THR A 23 37.25 -22.98 26.84
CA THR A 23 37.42 -22.30 25.55
C THR A 23 37.14 -23.29 24.42
N PRO A 24 36.26 -22.95 23.45
CA PRO A 24 36.01 -23.82 22.32
C PRO A 24 37.26 -24.04 21.47
N ALA A 25 37.35 -25.22 20.85
CA ALA A 25 38.40 -25.48 19.86
C ALA A 25 38.24 -24.51 18.67
N ALA A 26 39.37 -24.08 18.10
CA ALA A 26 39.39 -23.18 16.95
C ALA A 26 38.54 -23.65 15.74
N PRO A 27 38.56 -24.94 15.33
CA PRO A 27 37.69 -25.41 14.24
C PRO A 27 36.20 -25.33 14.58
N ASP A 28 35.79 -25.82 15.75
CA ASP A 28 34.38 -25.80 16.19
C ASP A 28 33.81 -24.37 16.25
N LEU A 29 34.65 -23.42 16.65
CA LEU A 29 34.30 -22.00 16.69
C LEU A 29 34.13 -21.41 15.28
N ALA A 30 34.98 -21.79 14.32
CA ALA A 30 34.88 -21.34 12.93
C ALA A 30 33.58 -21.87 12.29
N ASP A 31 33.32 -23.18 12.42
CA ASP A 31 32.10 -23.81 11.90
C ASP A 31 30.83 -23.17 12.50
N SER A 32 30.87 -22.83 13.80
CA SER A 32 29.76 -22.16 14.47
C SER A 32 29.51 -20.73 13.96
N ILE A 33 30.57 -20.01 13.57
CA ILE A 33 30.46 -18.67 12.99
C ILE A 33 29.90 -18.77 11.57
N ASP A 34 30.33 -19.74 10.79
CA ASP A 34 29.82 -19.98 9.44
C ASP A 34 28.33 -20.35 9.47
N ALA A 35 27.91 -21.19 10.43
CA ALA A 35 26.51 -21.50 10.65
C ALA A 35 25.66 -20.27 11.05
N LEU A 36 26.22 -19.37 11.87
CA LEU A 36 25.57 -18.10 12.23
C LEU A 36 25.38 -17.20 11.00
N ASN A 37 26.41 -17.06 10.16
CA ASN A 37 26.34 -16.26 8.94
C ASN A 37 25.35 -16.86 7.93
N ALA A 38 25.34 -18.19 7.77
CA ALA A 38 24.36 -18.89 6.92
C ALA A 38 22.93 -18.74 7.44
N MET A 39 22.74 -18.75 8.77
CA MET A 39 21.43 -18.49 9.38
C MET A 39 20.95 -17.06 9.09
N ILE A 40 21.82 -16.07 9.23
CA ILE A 40 21.51 -14.67 8.91
C ILE A 40 21.16 -14.51 7.42
N ALA A 41 21.96 -15.09 6.52
CA ALA A 41 21.70 -15.04 5.09
C ALA A 41 20.36 -15.69 4.70
N SER A 42 19.93 -16.74 5.42
CA SER A 42 18.62 -17.36 5.19
C SER A 42 17.46 -16.43 5.57
N TRP A 43 17.63 -15.61 6.61
CA TRP A 43 16.60 -14.65 7.02
C TRP A 43 16.46 -13.49 6.05
N GLU A 44 17.56 -13.05 5.44
CA GLU A 44 17.53 -12.04 4.37
C GLU A 44 16.76 -12.55 3.14
N ALA A 45 16.92 -13.84 2.79
CA ALA A 45 16.19 -14.46 1.69
C ALA A 45 14.67 -14.53 1.93
N ASP A 46 14.24 -14.72 3.19
CA ASP A 46 12.82 -14.78 3.60
C ASP A 46 12.15 -13.40 3.77
N GLY A 47 12.85 -12.32 3.40
CA GLY A 47 12.27 -10.97 3.34
C GLY A 47 12.50 -10.09 4.57
N LEU A 48 13.38 -10.47 5.51
CA LEU A 48 13.98 -9.51 6.45
C LEU A 48 15.03 -8.67 5.69
N SER A 49 14.58 -7.67 4.94
CA SER A 49 15.47 -6.70 4.30
C SER A 49 15.86 -5.60 5.29
N GLY A 50 17.01 -5.76 5.93
CA GLY A 50 17.62 -4.72 6.75
C GLY A 50 19.12 -4.77 6.61
N ASP A 51 19.70 -3.75 5.97
CA ASP A 51 21.15 -3.59 5.64
C ASP A 51 22.08 -3.65 6.86
N THR A 52 21.52 -3.77 8.07
CA THR A 52 22.23 -4.26 9.24
C THR A 52 21.17 -4.85 10.16
N LEU A 53 21.03 -6.18 10.18
CA LEU A 53 20.25 -6.89 11.20
C LEU A 53 20.65 -6.32 12.57
N PRO A 54 19.77 -5.58 13.27
CA PRO A 54 20.12 -4.99 14.55
C PRO A 54 20.19 -6.14 15.55
N LEU A 55 21.42 -6.63 15.78
CA LEU A 55 21.80 -7.47 16.92
C LEU A 55 21.68 -6.63 18.21
N ASP A 56 20.51 -6.07 18.43
CA ASP A 56 20.17 -5.36 19.65
C ASP A 56 20.20 -6.39 20.79
N LYS A 57 20.69 -5.96 21.96
CA LYS A 57 20.86 -6.80 23.15
C LYS A 57 19.56 -7.52 23.52
N ARG A 58 18.40 -6.96 23.15
CA ARG A 58 17.08 -7.57 23.38
C ARG A 58 16.86 -8.89 22.64
N PHE A 59 17.52 -9.13 21.50
CA PHE A 59 17.36 -10.37 20.71
C PHE A 59 18.50 -11.38 20.91
N GLU A 60 19.57 -10.99 21.60
CA GLU A 60 20.79 -11.80 21.76
C GLU A 60 20.50 -13.21 22.28
N GLN A 61 19.67 -13.33 23.33
CA GLN A 61 19.33 -14.63 23.94
C GLN A 61 18.52 -15.54 23.01
N GLY A 62 17.68 -14.96 22.15
CA GLY A 62 16.91 -15.68 21.14
C GLY A 62 17.80 -16.19 20.02
N ILE A 63 18.74 -15.36 19.55
CA ILE A 63 19.69 -15.72 18.50
C ILE A 63 20.64 -16.82 18.97
N ILE A 64 21.14 -16.74 20.21
CA ILE A 64 21.94 -17.81 20.82
C ILE A 64 21.16 -19.13 20.87
N ALA A 65 19.86 -19.08 21.22
CA ALA A 65 19.02 -20.28 21.26
C ALA A 65 18.82 -20.89 19.86
N LEU A 66 18.55 -20.06 18.85
CA LEU A 66 18.35 -20.48 17.47
C LEU A 66 19.61 -21.13 16.89
N LEU A 67 20.78 -20.50 17.09
CA LEU A 67 22.06 -21.05 16.68
C LEU A 67 22.33 -22.39 17.39
N ALA A 68 22.09 -22.46 18.70
CA ALA A 68 22.29 -23.69 19.47
C ALA A 68 21.41 -24.86 18.98
N VAL A 69 20.17 -24.62 18.56
CA VAL A 69 19.32 -25.67 17.98
C VAL A 69 19.92 -26.20 16.68
N ARG A 70 20.42 -25.32 15.81
CA ARG A 70 21.05 -25.70 14.54
C ARG A 70 22.35 -26.50 14.76
N LEU A 71 23.23 -25.99 15.63
CA LEU A 71 24.48 -26.65 15.96
C LEU A 71 24.27 -28.00 16.67
N ALA A 72 23.16 -28.19 17.38
CA ALA A 72 22.88 -29.47 18.02
C ALA A 72 22.84 -30.61 16.99
N GLU A 73 22.29 -30.38 15.79
CA GLU A 73 22.26 -31.39 14.73
C GLU A 73 23.67 -31.70 14.20
N ASP A 74 24.48 -30.67 13.94
CA ASP A 74 25.85 -30.82 13.43
C ASP A 74 26.76 -31.56 14.42
N PHE A 75 26.61 -31.32 15.73
CA PHE A 75 27.38 -31.98 16.79
C PHE A 75 26.73 -33.27 17.31
N GLY A 76 25.65 -33.78 16.68
CA GLY A 76 24.99 -35.03 17.05
C GLY A 76 24.34 -35.01 18.45
N LYS A 77 23.98 -33.83 18.96
CA LYS A 77 23.29 -33.63 20.24
C LYS A 77 21.79 -33.44 20.01
N SER A 78 20.98 -33.88 20.98
CA SER A 78 19.54 -33.60 20.95
C SER A 78 19.23 -32.29 21.68
N PRO A 79 18.52 -31.33 21.05
CA PRO A 79 18.08 -30.11 21.72
C PRO A 79 17.17 -30.41 22.92
N GLY A 80 17.50 -29.86 24.09
CA GLY A 80 16.63 -29.98 25.26
C GLY A 80 15.31 -29.20 25.10
N PRO A 81 14.23 -29.58 25.82
CA PRO A 81 12.91 -28.93 25.69
C PRO A 81 12.93 -27.44 26.07
N VAL A 82 13.77 -27.05 27.04
CA VAL A 82 13.96 -25.64 27.41
C VAL A 82 14.61 -24.85 26.28
N LEU A 83 15.63 -25.42 25.63
CA LEU A 83 16.31 -24.80 24.50
C LEU A 83 15.36 -24.57 23.33
N MET A 84 14.53 -25.57 23.01
CA MET A 84 13.53 -25.46 21.94
C MET A 84 12.50 -24.35 22.23
N ARG A 85 12.02 -24.26 23.48
CA ARG A 85 11.09 -23.20 23.89
C ARG A 85 11.72 -21.80 23.77
N ASP A 86 12.95 -21.66 24.23
CA ASP A 86 13.66 -20.37 24.18
C ASP A 86 13.96 -19.95 22.72
N ALA A 87 14.28 -20.91 21.85
CA ALA A 87 14.43 -20.68 20.41
C ALA A 87 13.11 -20.23 19.76
N ALA A 88 11.99 -20.89 20.08
CA ALA A 88 10.67 -20.51 19.57
C ALA A 88 10.26 -19.10 20.03
N ASN A 89 10.46 -18.77 21.30
CA ASN A 89 10.20 -17.44 21.84
C ASN A 89 11.10 -16.37 21.19
N GLY A 90 12.38 -16.68 20.98
CA GLY A 90 13.33 -15.80 20.31
C GLY A 90 12.94 -15.51 18.86
N TRP A 91 12.52 -16.53 18.13
CA TRP A 91 12.02 -16.39 16.76
C TRP A 91 10.74 -15.56 16.70
N ALA A 92 9.78 -15.80 17.60
CA ALA A 92 8.56 -15.01 17.69
C ALA A 92 8.85 -13.52 17.98
N ALA A 93 9.84 -13.24 18.84
CA ALA A 93 10.27 -11.87 19.14
C ALA A 93 10.95 -11.19 17.94
N LEU A 94 11.77 -11.93 17.18
CA LEU A 94 12.39 -11.43 15.94
C LEU A 94 11.33 -11.14 14.88
N GLN A 95 10.40 -12.06 14.62
CA GLN A 95 9.31 -11.84 13.68
C GLN A 95 8.43 -10.65 14.09
N GLY A 96 8.05 -10.54 15.37
CA GLY A 96 7.24 -9.43 15.86
C GLY A 96 7.92 -8.06 15.75
N ALA A 97 9.26 -8.01 15.77
CA ALA A 97 10.01 -6.77 15.64
C ALA A 97 10.32 -6.38 14.19
N PHE A 98 10.52 -7.37 13.31
CA PHE A 98 10.98 -7.16 11.94
C PHE A 98 9.96 -7.53 10.86
N PHE A 99 8.74 -7.92 11.22
CA PHE A 99 7.69 -8.04 10.21
C PHE A 99 7.48 -6.66 9.58
N ALA A 100 7.79 -6.55 8.29
CA ALA A 100 7.34 -5.44 7.49
C ALA A 100 5.82 -5.55 7.42
N VAL A 101 5.09 -4.73 8.19
CA VAL A 101 3.64 -4.55 7.98
C VAL A 101 3.51 -4.09 6.52
N PRO A 102 2.93 -4.89 5.61
CA PRO A 102 2.65 -4.39 4.27
C PRO A 102 1.80 -3.14 4.44
N GLN A 103 2.18 -2.05 3.77
CA GLN A 103 1.46 -0.78 3.85
C GLN A 103 -0.03 -1.06 3.70
N SER A 104 -0.81 -0.70 4.72
CA SER A 104 -2.25 -0.93 4.70
C SER A 104 -2.84 -0.11 3.56
N THR A 105 -3.18 -0.78 2.45
CA THR A 105 -3.86 -0.13 1.33
C THR A 105 -5.35 -0.32 1.47
N PHE A 106 -6.12 0.75 1.27
CA PHE A 106 -7.57 0.64 1.20
C PHE A 106 -7.95 -0.35 0.09
N ASP A 107 -8.98 -1.17 0.31
CA ASP A 107 -9.52 -2.03 -0.75
C ASP A 107 -9.81 -1.18 -2.00
N ARG A 108 -9.65 -1.76 -3.19
CA ARG A 108 -9.92 -1.04 -4.46
C ARG A 108 -11.32 -0.45 -4.46
N SER A 109 -12.28 -1.13 -3.85
CA SER A 109 -13.66 -0.68 -3.71
C SER A 109 -13.75 0.61 -2.90
N LEU A 110 -13.00 0.73 -1.80
CA LEU A 110 -12.93 1.96 -0.99
C LEU A 110 -12.18 3.08 -1.70
N ARG A 111 -11.13 2.76 -2.48
CA ARG A 111 -10.41 3.76 -3.30
C ARG A 111 -11.24 4.30 -4.47
N VAL A 112 -12.13 3.48 -5.03
CA VAL A 112 -12.89 3.78 -6.26
C VAL A 112 -14.36 4.16 -5.96
N THR A 113 -14.81 4.07 -4.71
CA THR A 113 -16.19 4.45 -4.30
C THR A 113 -16.55 5.89 -4.71
N THR A 114 -15.58 6.79 -4.84
CA THR A 114 -15.83 8.18 -5.27
C THR A 114 -15.58 8.43 -6.76
N SER A 115 -15.14 7.44 -7.55
CA SER A 115 -14.83 7.62 -8.98
C SER A 115 -15.91 7.04 -9.90
N ILE A 116 -16.51 5.89 -9.59
CA ILE A 116 -17.57 5.29 -10.44
C ILE A 116 -18.99 5.62 -9.96
N ALA A 117 -19.15 6.08 -8.72
CA ALA A 117 -20.47 6.45 -8.15
C ALA A 117 -20.71 7.96 -8.09
N SER A 118 -19.92 8.77 -8.83
CA SER A 118 -20.08 10.23 -8.91
C SER A 118 -21.46 10.70 -9.41
N GLY A 119 -22.30 9.79 -9.92
CA GLY A 119 -23.69 10.09 -10.27
C GLY A 119 -24.74 9.59 -9.26
N TYR A 120 -24.54 8.44 -8.62
CA TYR A 120 -25.65 7.75 -7.92
C TYR A 120 -25.76 8.06 -6.43
N LEU A 121 -24.67 8.46 -5.75
CA LEU A 121 -24.68 8.67 -4.29
C LEU A 121 -25.40 9.95 -3.82
N LEU A 122 -25.77 10.86 -4.72
CA LEU A 122 -26.55 12.07 -4.41
C LEU A 122 -27.83 12.22 -5.25
N GLY A 123 -28.31 11.14 -5.89
CA GLY A 123 -29.45 11.23 -6.81
C GLY A 123 -29.17 12.12 -8.04
N ARG A 124 -27.89 12.34 -8.37
CA ARG A 124 -27.45 13.08 -9.55
C ARG A 124 -27.19 12.10 -10.68
N SER A 125 -28.22 11.34 -11.09
CA SER A 125 -28.21 10.82 -12.45
C SER A 125 -27.96 12.03 -13.35
N SER A 126 -26.97 11.94 -14.24
CA SER A 126 -26.74 12.98 -15.23
C SER A 126 -27.97 13.00 -16.14
N LEU A 127 -29.01 13.73 -15.73
CA LEU A 127 -30.15 13.98 -16.59
C LEU A 127 -29.58 14.61 -17.86
N PRO A 128 -29.90 14.06 -19.04
CA PRO A 128 -29.38 14.59 -20.28
C PRO A 128 -29.76 16.06 -20.39
N VAL A 129 -28.75 16.93 -20.46
CA VAL A 129 -28.99 18.38 -20.58
C VAL A 129 -29.57 18.63 -21.98
N PRO A 130 -30.74 19.28 -22.09
CA PRO A 130 -31.37 19.50 -23.38
C PRO A 130 -30.48 20.39 -24.27
N VAL A 131 -30.40 20.04 -25.55
CA VAL A 131 -29.64 20.83 -26.54
C VAL A 131 -30.31 22.19 -26.72
N TRP A 132 -29.49 23.24 -26.85
CA TRP A 132 -29.95 24.60 -27.13
C TRP A 132 -30.84 24.64 -28.39
N ARG A 133 -31.93 25.40 -28.31
CA ARG A 133 -32.85 25.70 -29.41
C ARG A 133 -32.99 27.21 -29.62
N ALA A 134 -33.02 27.62 -30.88
CA ALA A 134 -33.28 28.99 -31.31
C ALA A 134 -34.72 29.42 -31.02
N ASN A 135 -34.94 30.72 -30.77
CA ASN A 135 -36.25 31.32 -30.49
C ASN A 135 -37.05 30.61 -29.38
N LYS A 136 -36.37 30.02 -28.40
CA LYS A 136 -36.99 29.36 -27.25
C LYS A 136 -36.93 30.27 -26.04
N SER A 137 -38.04 30.36 -25.31
CA SER A 137 -38.04 30.99 -23.99
C SER A 137 -37.37 30.06 -22.97
N TYR A 138 -36.41 30.59 -22.22
CA TYR A 138 -35.71 29.90 -21.14
C TYR A 138 -36.00 30.59 -19.81
N SER A 139 -36.23 29.78 -18.79
CA SER A 139 -36.40 30.26 -17.42
C SER A 139 -35.06 30.39 -16.70
N LEU A 140 -35.03 31.19 -15.64
CA LEU A 140 -33.84 31.34 -14.80
C LEU A 140 -33.40 29.97 -14.25
N ARG A 141 -32.09 29.69 -14.25
CA ARG A 141 -31.45 28.42 -13.83
C ARG A 141 -31.70 27.21 -14.74
N GLU A 142 -32.38 27.39 -15.87
CA GLU A 142 -32.48 26.32 -16.87
C GLU A 142 -31.10 26.07 -17.50
N THR A 143 -30.77 24.80 -17.76
CA THR A 143 -29.48 24.42 -18.35
C THR A 143 -29.64 23.92 -19.78
N VAL A 144 -28.67 24.25 -20.63
CA VAL A 144 -28.63 23.81 -22.03
C VAL A 144 -27.24 23.36 -22.42
N SER A 145 -27.17 22.46 -23.40
CA SER A 145 -25.91 22.08 -24.06
C SER A 145 -25.80 22.75 -25.43
N ASN A 146 -24.62 23.29 -25.73
CA ASN A 146 -24.26 23.76 -27.07
C ASN A 146 -22.86 23.24 -27.40
N GLY A 147 -22.77 22.31 -28.37
CA GLY A 147 -21.56 21.53 -28.62
C GLY A 147 -21.19 20.66 -27.41
N PHE A 148 -19.94 20.76 -26.96
CA PHE A 148 -19.47 20.08 -25.75
C PHE A 148 -19.62 20.93 -24.48
N ASN A 149 -20.27 22.09 -24.52
CA ASN A 149 -20.36 22.96 -23.35
C ASN A 149 -21.77 22.96 -22.76
N ILE A 150 -21.83 23.00 -21.42
CA ILE A 150 -23.07 23.15 -20.65
C ILE A 150 -23.13 24.57 -20.06
N TYR A 151 -24.26 25.22 -20.28
CA TYR A 151 -24.55 26.58 -19.84
C TYR A 151 -25.76 26.61 -18.92
N GLU A 152 -25.82 27.57 -18.01
CA GLU A 152 -26.97 27.85 -17.15
C GLU A 152 -27.50 29.27 -17.40
N CYS A 153 -28.82 29.42 -17.49
CA CYS A 153 -29.48 30.69 -17.71
C CYS A 153 -29.41 31.56 -16.43
N THR A 154 -28.75 32.72 -16.53
CA THR A 154 -28.64 33.73 -15.45
C THR A 154 -29.62 34.89 -15.59
N THR A 155 -30.17 35.09 -16.79
CA THR A 155 -31.27 36.04 -17.03
C THR A 155 -32.29 35.40 -17.96
N ALA A 156 -33.52 35.22 -17.49
CA ALA A 156 -34.60 34.62 -18.27
C ALA A 156 -34.97 35.49 -19.49
N GLY A 157 -35.35 34.85 -20.58
CA GLY A 157 -35.62 35.52 -21.85
C GLY A 157 -35.86 34.54 -23.00
N MET A 158 -35.78 35.05 -24.22
CA MET A 158 -35.79 34.27 -25.47
C MET A 158 -34.40 34.21 -26.09
N SER A 159 -33.95 33.00 -26.46
CA SER A 159 -32.66 32.79 -27.15
C SER A 159 -32.65 33.43 -28.54
N ALA A 160 -31.46 33.67 -29.09
CA ALA A 160 -31.31 34.20 -30.43
C ALA A 160 -31.90 33.26 -31.50
N SER A 161 -32.10 33.80 -32.69
CA SER A 161 -32.55 33.04 -33.86
C SER A 161 -31.49 32.06 -34.40
N SER A 162 -30.22 32.26 -34.06
CA SER A 162 -29.10 31.35 -34.37
C SER A 162 -27.89 31.64 -33.46
N GLY A 163 -26.88 30.76 -33.48
CA GLY A 163 -25.57 30.99 -32.82
C GLY A 163 -25.46 30.43 -31.41
N GLY A 164 -26.46 30.65 -30.55
CA GLY A 164 -26.49 30.15 -29.17
C GLY A 164 -25.33 30.60 -28.27
N PRO A 165 -25.29 30.19 -26.99
CA PRO A 165 -24.20 30.53 -26.10
C PRO A 165 -22.90 29.82 -26.51
N SER A 166 -21.81 30.58 -26.63
CA SER A 166 -20.47 30.08 -26.96
C SER A 166 -19.41 30.66 -26.03
N GLY A 167 -18.33 29.91 -25.81
CA GLY A 167 -17.23 30.29 -24.92
C GLY A 167 -17.39 29.79 -23.47
N THR A 168 -16.54 30.32 -22.58
CA THR A 168 -16.44 29.90 -21.17
C THR A 168 -16.63 31.05 -20.19
N GLY A 169 -17.27 32.14 -20.64
CA GLY A 169 -17.49 33.33 -19.82
C GLY A 169 -18.67 33.19 -18.84
N ASP A 170 -18.70 34.10 -17.88
CA ASP A 170 -19.73 34.12 -16.83
C ASP A 170 -21.00 34.93 -17.20
N SER A 171 -20.96 35.64 -18.35
CA SER A 171 -22.07 36.42 -18.89
C SER A 171 -22.02 36.42 -20.41
N ILE A 172 -22.73 35.48 -21.02
CA ILE A 172 -22.83 35.28 -22.47
C ILE A 172 -24.24 35.63 -22.91
N THR A 173 -24.41 36.74 -23.62
CA THR A 173 -25.71 37.18 -24.12
C THR A 173 -26.10 36.42 -25.38
N ASP A 174 -27.30 35.84 -25.39
CA ASP A 174 -27.89 35.08 -26.49
C ASP A 174 -29.36 35.52 -26.67
N GLY A 175 -29.59 36.43 -27.61
CA GLY A 175 -30.87 37.10 -27.76
C GLY A 175 -31.15 38.00 -26.56
N THR A 176 -32.16 37.65 -25.77
CA THR A 176 -32.53 38.34 -24.51
C THR A 176 -32.16 37.51 -23.27
N VAL A 177 -31.62 36.30 -23.45
CA VAL A 177 -31.13 35.44 -22.37
C VAL A 177 -29.66 35.74 -22.09
N VAL A 178 -29.24 35.62 -20.83
CA VAL A 178 -27.83 35.63 -20.45
C VAL A 178 -27.47 34.26 -19.87
N TRP A 179 -26.31 33.73 -20.28
CA TRP A 179 -25.81 32.42 -19.90
C TRP A 179 -24.50 32.52 -19.14
N VAL A 180 -24.28 31.61 -18.18
CA VAL A 180 -22.99 31.35 -17.53
C VAL A 180 -22.50 29.97 -17.94
N TRP A 181 -21.23 29.86 -18.34
CA TRP A 181 -20.63 28.56 -18.61
C TRP A 181 -20.43 27.78 -17.31
N ARG A 182 -20.77 26.48 -17.30
CA ARG A 182 -20.64 25.62 -16.11
C ARG A 182 -19.55 24.58 -16.23
N ARG A 183 -19.52 23.85 -17.34
CA ARG A 183 -18.56 22.77 -17.60
C ARG A 183 -18.59 22.34 -19.05
N VAL A 184 -17.56 21.59 -19.45
CA VAL A 184 -17.61 20.74 -20.66
C VAL A 184 -18.40 19.47 -20.33
N ASP A 185 -19.27 19.03 -21.23
CA ASP A 185 -19.93 17.74 -21.17
C ASP A 185 -18.91 16.64 -21.44
N GLY A 186 -18.63 15.87 -20.40
CA GLY A 186 -17.61 14.82 -20.40
C GLY A 186 -18.03 13.54 -21.10
N THR A 187 -19.26 13.46 -21.63
CA THR A 187 -19.77 12.25 -22.31
C THR A 187 -19.19 12.12 -23.73
N ARG A 188 -17.88 11.91 -23.83
CA ARG A 188 -17.25 11.28 -24.99
C ARG A 188 -17.12 9.79 -24.71
N ASN A 189 -17.86 8.97 -25.47
CA ASN A 189 -17.49 7.58 -25.79
C ASN A 189 -17.52 6.47 -24.71
N ASP A 190 -18.23 6.60 -23.60
CA ASP A 190 -18.41 5.44 -22.69
C ASP A 190 -19.39 4.36 -23.23
N TYR A 191 -19.91 4.52 -24.45
CA TYR A 191 -20.83 3.58 -25.11
C TYR A 191 -20.22 2.84 -26.31
N LEU A 192 -18.89 2.68 -26.37
CA LEU A 192 -18.21 1.86 -27.39
C LEU A 192 -17.43 0.69 -26.78
N ILE A 193 -18.11 -0.08 -25.93
CA ILE A 193 -17.72 -1.47 -25.66
C ILE A 193 -18.84 -2.38 -26.13
N THR A 194 -19.09 -2.40 -27.45
CA THR A 194 -19.79 -3.53 -28.07
C THR A 194 -18.82 -4.69 -28.02
N VAL A 195 -19.09 -5.61 -27.10
CA VAL A 195 -18.40 -6.89 -26.96
C VAL A 195 -18.58 -7.67 -28.27
N ASN A 196 -17.47 -7.95 -28.96
CA ASN A 196 -17.37 -9.03 -29.94
C ASN A 196 -16.56 -10.15 -29.30
#